data_AF-A0A1Q9XY62-F1
#
_entry.id   AF-A0A1Q9XY62-F1
#
_cell.length_a   1.000
_cell.length_b   1.000
_cell.length_c   1.000
_cell.angle_alpha   90.00
_cell.angle_beta   90.00
_cell.angle_gamma   90.00
#
_symmetry.space_group_name_H-M   'P 1'
#
loop_
_entity.id
_entity.type
_entity.pdbx_description
1 polymer ?
#
loop_
_entity_poly.entity_id
_entity_poly.type
_entity_poly.pdbx_seq_one_letter_code
_entity_poly.pdbx_strand_id
1 'polypeptide(L)'
;MIEPTEKQLWLLWHTLGLSPNCRTSNRNYFVTSPGYDDADNFDLLVDAGFATRSKAPAFCDANDVVYRATAEGKQLALAKLPAPPPPAKRTNFDAYLDECECYEGFAHFLGINMPRYQQRGDWGAREYRMVRYPRGSSYRGYSRDYNFAQWSPYETLEVAGEWAPTMKEAKASYKQALAEYRARGRENREAA
;
A
#
# COMPACT_ATOMS: atom_id res chain seq x y z
N MET A 1 -28.07 -29.73 20.21
CA MET A 1 -27.70 -28.71 19.20
C MET A 1 -26.52 -29.28 18.42
N ILE A 2 -26.61 -29.30 17.09
CA ILE A 2 -25.52 -29.79 16.23
C ILE A 2 -24.51 -28.64 16.11
N GLU A 3 -23.24 -28.92 16.37
CA GLU A 3 -22.15 -27.97 16.13
C GLU A 3 -21.83 -27.95 14.63
N PRO A 4 -21.89 -26.78 13.95
CA PRO A 4 -21.59 -26.73 12.53
C PRO A 4 -20.11 -27.02 12.23
N THR A 5 -19.87 -27.63 11.08
CA THR A 5 -18.52 -27.89 10.58
C THR A 5 -17.81 -26.59 10.20
N GLU A 6 -16.49 -26.63 10.05
CA GLU A 6 -15.70 -25.47 9.59
C GLU A 6 -16.20 -24.95 8.23
N LYS A 7 -16.60 -25.86 7.33
CA LYS A 7 -17.16 -25.51 6.02
C LYS A 7 -18.49 -24.76 6.15
N GLN A 8 -19.37 -25.24 7.03
CA GLN A 8 -20.66 -24.60 7.30
C GLN A 8 -20.50 -23.22 7.95
N LEU A 9 -19.54 -23.07 8.87
CA LEU A 9 -19.17 -21.77 9.44
C LEU A 9 -18.62 -20.84 8.37
N TRP A 10 -17.76 -21.33 7.47
CA TRP A 10 -17.25 -20.56 6.35
C TRP A 10 -18.37 -20.07 5.43
N LEU A 11 -19.35 -20.93 5.11
CA LEU A 11 -20.52 -20.56 4.31
C LEU A 11 -21.37 -19.48 4.99
N LEU A 12 -21.57 -19.58 6.31
CA LEU A 12 -22.26 -18.54 7.08
C LEU A 12 -21.47 -17.21 7.06
N TRP A 13 -20.15 -17.25 7.29
CA TRP A 13 -19.31 -16.06 7.22
C TRP A 13 -19.34 -15.43 5.83
N HIS A 14 -19.21 -16.24 4.78
CA HIS A 14 -19.27 -15.76 3.41
C HIS A 14 -20.62 -15.10 3.11
N THR A 15 -21.73 -15.75 3.44
CA THR A 15 -23.09 -15.25 3.20
C THR A 15 -23.36 -13.94 3.92
N LEU A 16 -22.83 -13.81 5.13
CA LEU A 16 -22.97 -12.60 5.94
C LEU A 16 -21.93 -11.54 5.61
N GLY A 17 -20.92 -11.84 4.78
CA GLY A 17 -19.80 -10.94 4.51
C GLY A 17 -18.93 -10.68 5.74
N LEU A 18 -18.87 -11.65 6.66
CA LEU A 18 -18.08 -11.56 7.89
C LEU A 18 -16.64 -11.99 7.63
N SER A 19 -15.73 -11.26 8.25
CA SER A 19 -14.32 -11.63 8.36
C SER A 19 -13.78 -11.07 9.67
N PRO A 20 -12.62 -11.52 10.15
CA PRO A 20 -12.00 -10.96 11.35
C PRO A 20 -11.87 -9.42 11.31
N ASN A 21 -11.69 -8.84 10.12
CA ASN A 21 -11.58 -7.41 9.88
C ASN A 21 -12.92 -6.69 9.60
N CYS A 22 -13.99 -7.44 9.34
CA CYS A 22 -15.31 -6.88 9.03
C CYS A 22 -16.39 -7.70 9.73
N ARG A 23 -16.82 -7.24 10.91
CA ARG A 23 -17.85 -7.93 11.73
C ARG A 23 -19.26 -7.35 11.54
N THR A 24 -19.40 -6.35 10.67
CA THR A 24 -20.65 -5.63 10.41
C THR A 24 -20.91 -5.60 8.91
N SER A 25 -21.95 -6.28 8.46
CA SER A 25 -22.34 -6.33 7.05
C SER A 25 -23.84 -6.56 6.93
N ASN A 26 -24.45 -5.96 5.91
CA ASN A 26 -25.86 -6.13 5.58
C ASN A 26 -26.09 -7.28 4.57
N ARG A 27 -25.02 -7.96 4.13
CA ARG A 27 -25.13 -9.13 3.24
C ARG A 27 -25.80 -10.28 3.99
N ASN A 28 -26.71 -10.99 3.32
CA ASN A 28 -27.34 -12.21 3.87
C ASN A 28 -27.98 -13.08 2.79
N TYR A 29 -27.37 -13.14 1.61
CA TYR A 29 -27.91 -13.85 0.46
C TYR A 29 -26.80 -14.69 -0.18
N PHE A 30 -27.05 -15.98 -0.33
CA PHE A 30 -26.18 -16.92 -1.02
C PHE A 30 -27.01 -17.71 -2.02
N VAL A 31 -26.59 -17.72 -3.28
CA VAL A 31 -27.31 -18.39 -4.36
C VAL A 31 -26.48 -19.57 -4.82
N THR A 32 -27.11 -20.74 -4.89
CA THR A 32 -26.51 -21.95 -5.45
C THR A 32 -27.60 -22.87 -5.98
N SER A 33 -27.23 -23.79 -6.87
CA SER A 33 -28.13 -24.81 -7.37
C SER A 33 -28.12 -26.05 -6.45
N PRO A 34 -29.23 -26.81 -6.35
CA PRO A 34 -29.28 -28.06 -5.61
C PRO A 34 -28.26 -29.10 -6.11
N GLY A 35 -27.78 -29.96 -5.21
CA GLY A 35 -26.84 -31.05 -5.53
C GLY A 35 -25.38 -30.60 -5.64
N TYR A 36 -25.09 -29.31 -5.40
CA TYR A 36 -23.75 -28.84 -5.14
C TYR A 36 -23.44 -28.93 -3.65
N ASP A 37 -22.17 -29.20 -3.35
CA ASP A 37 -21.64 -29.36 -1.99
C ASP A 37 -21.98 -28.18 -1.05
N ASP A 38 -21.98 -26.94 -1.55
CA ASP A 38 -22.43 -25.78 -0.76
C ASP A 38 -23.92 -25.82 -0.42
N ALA A 39 -24.76 -26.26 -1.38
CA ALA A 39 -26.20 -26.38 -1.18
C ALA A 39 -26.52 -27.47 -0.14
N ASP A 40 -25.85 -28.62 -0.22
CA ASP A 40 -26.01 -29.72 0.73
C ASP A 40 -25.63 -29.29 2.15
N ASN A 41 -24.54 -28.52 2.30
CA ASN A 41 -24.15 -27.96 3.60
C ASN A 41 -25.12 -26.89 4.10
N PHE A 42 -25.71 -26.10 3.22
CA PHE A 42 -26.74 -25.14 3.58
C PHE A 42 -28.05 -25.82 3.97
N ASP A 43 -28.45 -26.90 3.31
CA ASP A 43 -29.65 -27.66 3.66
C ASP A 43 -29.51 -28.24 5.09
N LEU A 44 -28.33 -28.73 5.47
CA LEU A 44 -28.04 -29.11 6.87
C LEU A 44 -28.14 -27.93 7.85
N LEU A 45 -27.70 -26.73 7.45
CA LEU A 45 -27.84 -25.51 8.26
C LEU A 45 -29.30 -25.05 8.36
N VAL A 46 -30.12 -25.30 7.34
CA VAL A 46 -31.56 -25.04 7.34
C VAL A 46 -32.25 -26.00 8.31
N ASP A 47 -31.95 -27.29 8.24
CA ASP A 47 -32.49 -28.31 9.14
C ASP A 47 -32.13 -28.03 10.62
N ALA A 48 -30.95 -27.43 10.84
CA ALA A 48 -30.50 -27.01 12.17
C ALA A 48 -31.07 -25.65 12.64
N GLY A 49 -31.84 -24.93 11.81
CA GLY A 49 -32.44 -23.63 12.14
C GLY A 49 -31.53 -22.41 11.95
N PHE A 50 -30.30 -22.60 11.46
CA PHE A 50 -29.34 -21.51 11.26
C PHE A 50 -29.49 -20.78 9.92
N ALA A 51 -30.18 -21.39 8.96
CA ALA A 51 -30.45 -20.79 7.66
C ALA A 51 -31.91 -21.02 7.22
N THR A 52 -32.32 -20.29 6.19
CA THR A 52 -33.60 -20.43 5.52
C THR A 52 -33.38 -20.53 4.02
N ARG A 53 -34.26 -21.28 3.37
CA ARG A 53 -34.24 -21.55 1.94
C ARG A 53 -35.38 -20.81 1.25
N SER A 54 -35.11 -20.16 0.13
CA SER A 54 -36.12 -19.45 -0.66
C SER A 54 -35.87 -19.57 -2.16
N LYS A 55 -36.91 -19.34 -2.96
CA LYS A 55 -36.80 -19.34 -4.43
C LYS A 55 -35.85 -18.23 -4.89
N ALA A 56 -34.97 -18.54 -5.85
CA ALA A 56 -34.13 -17.54 -6.46
C ALA A 56 -34.92 -16.48 -7.26
N PRO A 57 -34.37 -15.27 -7.43
CA PRO A 57 -34.94 -14.26 -8.32
C PRO A 57 -35.11 -14.79 -9.76
N ALA A 58 -36.04 -14.22 -10.51
CA ALA A 58 -36.39 -14.69 -11.86
C ALA A 58 -35.27 -14.60 -12.91
N PHE A 59 -34.17 -13.88 -12.62
CA PHE A 59 -33.00 -13.80 -13.50
C PHE A 59 -31.98 -14.93 -13.27
N CYS A 60 -32.11 -15.70 -12.18
CA CYS A 60 -31.30 -16.89 -11.91
C CYS A 60 -31.89 -18.12 -12.63
N ASP A 61 -31.14 -19.22 -12.65
CA ASP A 61 -31.64 -20.46 -13.22
C ASP A 61 -32.87 -20.96 -12.46
N ALA A 62 -33.79 -21.63 -13.16
CA ALA A 62 -35.09 -22.02 -12.61
C ALA A 62 -34.97 -22.96 -11.38
N ASN A 63 -33.85 -23.67 -11.27
CA ASN A 63 -33.56 -24.59 -10.19
C ASN A 63 -32.75 -23.95 -9.05
N ASP A 64 -32.30 -22.71 -9.19
CA ASP A 64 -31.47 -22.05 -8.18
C ASP A 64 -32.25 -21.71 -6.92
N VAL A 65 -31.50 -21.69 -5.82
CA VAL A 65 -32.01 -21.49 -4.48
C VAL A 65 -31.22 -20.38 -3.80
N VAL A 66 -31.93 -19.51 -3.08
CA VAL A 66 -31.33 -18.50 -2.21
C VAL A 66 -31.39 -18.96 -0.77
N TYR A 67 -30.24 -19.04 -0.14
CA TYR A 67 -30.06 -19.25 1.29
C TYR A 67 -29.84 -17.92 2.01
N ARG A 68 -30.42 -17.81 3.21
CA ARG A 68 -30.25 -16.67 4.11
C ARG A 68 -30.04 -17.16 5.53
N ALA A 69 -29.06 -16.63 6.25
CA ALA A 69 -28.86 -16.97 7.65
C ALA A 69 -29.98 -16.35 8.52
N THR A 70 -30.45 -17.12 9.50
CA THR A 70 -31.40 -16.66 10.53
C THR A 70 -30.71 -15.76 11.55
N ALA A 71 -31.47 -15.19 12.49
CA ALA A 71 -30.89 -14.43 13.60
C ALA A 71 -29.93 -15.31 14.44
N GLU A 72 -30.30 -16.56 14.67
CA GLU A 72 -29.50 -17.56 15.39
C GLU A 72 -28.22 -17.90 14.61
N GLY A 73 -28.33 -18.14 13.29
CA GLY A 73 -27.17 -18.38 12.43
C GLY A 73 -26.19 -17.20 12.43
N LYS A 74 -26.70 -15.96 12.45
CA LYS A 74 -25.87 -14.76 12.57
C LYS A 74 -25.12 -14.69 13.89
N GLN A 75 -25.80 -14.95 15.00
CA GLN A 75 -25.18 -14.95 16.32
C GLN A 75 -24.10 -16.03 16.42
N LEU A 76 -24.38 -17.23 15.93
CA LEU A 76 -23.42 -18.32 15.89
C LEU A 76 -22.20 -17.98 15.05
N ALA A 77 -22.42 -17.44 13.85
CA ALA A 77 -21.34 -17.04 12.95
C ALA A 77 -20.43 -16.00 13.61
N LEU A 78 -20.99 -15.01 14.30
CA LEU A 78 -20.22 -13.98 15.02
C LEU A 78 -19.46 -14.55 16.23
N ALA A 79 -20.08 -15.46 16.98
CA ALA A 79 -19.49 -16.08 18.16
C ALA A 79 -18.28 -16.98 17.80
N LYS A 80 -18.34 -17.66 16.66
CA LYS A 80 -17.26 -18.55 16.17
C LYS A 80 -16.22 -17.84 15.30
N LEU A 81 -16.45 -16.57 14.95
CA LEU A 81 -15.53 -15.81 14.10
C LEU A 81 -14.21 -15.55 14.85
N PRO A 82 -13.04 -15.79 14.22
CA PRO A 82 -11.76 -15.59 14.90
C PRO A 82 -11.59 -14.15 15.39
N ALA A 83 -10.74 -13.98 16.41
CA ALA A 83 -10.35 -12.65 16.88
C ALA A 83 -9.76 -11.83 15.71
N PRO A 84 -9.99 -10.50 15.67
CA PRO A 84 -9.37 -9.66 14.66
C PRO A 84 -7.84 -9.81 14.76
N PRO A 85 -7.12 -9.88 13.63
CA PRO A 85 -5.66 -9.82 13.65
C PRO A 85 -5.21 -8.52 14.34
N PRO A 86 -4.03 -8.51 14.98
CA PRO A 86 -3.48 -7.28 15.52
C PRO A 86 -3.36 -6.23 14.42
N PRO A 87 -3.57 -4.94 14.75
CA PRO A 87 -3.46 -3.88 13.75
C PRO A 87 -2.08 -3.93 13.10
N ALA A 88 -2.04 -3.78 11.77
CA ALA A 88 -0.79 -3.68 11.05
C ALA A 88 0.05 -2.53 11.62
N LYS A 89 1.37 -2.73 11.70
CA LYS A 89 2.28 -1.65 12.09
C LYS A 89 2.16 -0.54 11.06
N ARG A 90 1.83 0.67 11.52
CA ARG A 90 1.79 1.85 10.65
C ARG A 90 3.18 2.09 10.06
N THR A 91 3.22 2.21 8.75
CA THR A 91 4.44 2.53 8.01
C THR A 91 4.57 4.03 7.82
N ASN A 92 5.77 4.49 7.48
CA ASN A 92 5.97 5.89 7.06
C ASN A 92 5.15 6.21 5.80
N PHE A 93 4.86 5.22 4.96
CA PHE A 93 4.02 5.43 3.79
C PHE A 93 2.57 5.67 4.19
N ASP A 94 2.04 4.97 5.19
CA ASP A 94 0.70 5.23 5.72
C ASP A 94 0.59 6.64 6.32
N ALA A 95 1.62 7.08 7.06
CA ALA A 95 1.68 8.44 7.58
C ALA A 95 1.76 9.48 6.46
N TYR A 96 2.50 9.19 5.38
CA TYR A 96 2.53 10.04 4.19
C TYR A 96 1.15 10.15 3.55
N LEU A 97 0.41 9.04 3.39
CA LEU A 97 -0.94 9.07 2.79
C LEU A 97 -1.91 9.95 3.56
N ASP A 98 -1.80 10.01 4.88
CA ASP A 98 -2.62 10.89 5.73
C ASP A 98 -2.26 12.39 5.58
N GLU A 99 -0.99 12.71 5.31
CA GLU A 99 -0.46 14.08 5.24
C GLU A 99 -0.14 14.57 3.81
N CYS A 100 -0.42 13.73 2.80
CA CYS A 100 0.08 13.82 1.41
C CYS A 100 -0.04 15.21 0.77
N GLU A 101 -1.08 15.97 1.11
CA GLU A 101 -1.36 17.29 0.52
C GLU A 101 -0.32 18.37 0.91
N CYS A 102 0.48 18.13 1.95
CA CYS A 102 1.46 19.09 2.47
C CYS A 102 2.87 18.93 1.89
N TYR A 103 3.13 17.92 1.05
CA TYR A 103 4.47 17.60 0.58
C TYR A 103 4.52 17.36 -0.94
N GLU A 104 5.54 17.91 -1.61
CA GLU A 104 5.86 17.63 -3.02
C GLU A 104 6.08 16.13 -3.36
N GLY A 105 6.28 15.26 -2.36
CA GLY A 105 6.36 13.82 -2.56
C GLY A 105 6.94 13.07 -1.35
N PHE A 106 7.00 11.74 -1.44
CA PHE A 106 7.42 10.89 -0.32
C PHE A 106 8.85 11.17 0.17
N ALA A 107 9.77 11.55 -0.72
CA ALA A 107 11.13 11.93 -0.31
C ALA A 107 11.17 13.25 0.46
N HIS A 108 10.22 14.17 0.17
CA HIS A 108 10.04 15.40 0.94
C HIS A 108 9.50 15.08 2.34
N PHE A 109 8.46 14.25 2.43
CA PHE A 109 7.90 13.77 3.69
C PHE A 109 8.96 13.11 4.58
N LEU A 110 9.82 12.26 4.01
CA LEU A 110 10.92 11.63 4.76
C LEU A 110 12.09 12.58 5.06
N GLY A 111 12.04 13.84 4.62
CA GLY A 111 13.12 14.81 4.80
C GLY A 111 14.43 14.43 4.08
N ILE A 112 14.35 13.57 3.06
CA ILE A 112 15.52 13.08 2.33
C ILE A 112 16.06 14.20 1.45
N ASN A 113 17.32 14.59 1.64
CA ASN A 113 17.95 15.58 0.76
C ASN A 113 18.28 14.94 -0.61
N MET A 114 17.40 15.15 -1.59
CA MET A 114 17.49 14.54 -2.91
C MET A 114 18.57 15.19 -3.76
N PRO A 115 19.42 14.41 -4.44
CA PRO A 115 20.36 14.94 -5.41
C PRO A 115 19.67 15.35 -6.72
N ARG A 116 20.26 16.33 -7.40
CA ARG A 116 19.75 16.96 -8.63
C ARG A 116 20.81 16.85 -9.72
N TYR A 117 20.39 16.79 -10.99
CA TYR A 117 21.31 16.90 -12.11
C TYR A 117 21.48 18.36 -12.51
N GLN A 118 22.71 18.75 -12.80
CA GLN A 118 23.02 19.96 -13.53
C GLN A 118 23.54 19.57 -14.92
N GLN A 119 23.27 20.43 -15.89
CA GLN A 119 23.74 20.29 -17.26
C GLN A 119 24.51 21.54 -17.69
N ARG A 120 25.54 21.35 -18.51
CA ARG A 120 26.24 22.42 -19.23
C ARG A 120 26.61 21.98 -20.64
N GLY A 121 27.00 22.94 -21.47
CA GLY A 121 27.45 22.71 -22.84
C GLY A 121 26.32 22.73 -23.87
N ASP A 122 26.73 22.77 -25.13
CA ASP A 122 25.83 22.88 -26.28
C ASP A 122 25.21 21.53 -26.68
N TRP A 123 24.21 21.60 -27.55
CA TRP A 123 23.55 20.42 -28.10
C TRP A 123 24.56 19.51 -28.82
N GLY A 124 24.74 18.28 -28.34
CA GLY A 124 25.73 17.32 -28.84
C GLY A 124 27.01 17.17 -28.00
N ALA A 125 27.33 18.14 -27.14
CA ALA A 125 28.48 18.11 -26.23
C ALA A 125 28.05 18.36 -24.76
N ARG A 126 26.86 17.87 -24.40
CA ARG A 126 26.27 18.05 -23.08
C ARG A 126 27.04 17.24 -22.04
N GLU A 127 27.42 17.94 -20.98
CA GLU A 127 27.96 17.32 -19.78
C GLU A 127 26.93 17.42 -18.65
N TYR A 128 26.98 16.43 -17.77
CA TYR A 128 26.10 16.28 -16.63
C TYR A 128 26.93 16.14 -15.36
N ARG A 129 26.46 16.73 -14.27
CA ARG A 129 26.93 16.38 -12.92
C ARG A 129 25.74 16.21 -12.00
N MET A 130 25.90 15.38 -10.97
CA MET A 130 24.88 15.24 -9.94
C MET A 130 25.35 15.94 -8.67
N VAL A 131 24.47 16.72 -8.06
CA VAL A 131 24.79 17.60 -6.94
C VAL A 131 23.74 17.49 -5.84
N ARG A 132 24.10 17.88 -4.63
CA ARG A 132 23.19 18.05 -3.50
C ARG A 132 23.34 19.48 -2.98
N TYR A 133 22.23 20.18 -2.91
CA TYR A 133 22.16 21.51 -2.32
C TYR A 133 21.96 21.42 -0.80
N PRO A 134 22.46 22.39 -0.02
CA PRO A 134 22.26 22.43 1.42
C PRO A 134 20.78 22.58 1.78
N ARG A 135 20.44 22.14 2.99
CA ARG A 135 19.09 22.30 3.57
C ARG A 135 18.84 23.81 3.78
N GLY A 136 18.01 24.41 2.92
CA GLY A 136 17.73 25.86 2.91
C GLY A 136 18.03 26.54 1.58
N SER A 137 18.71 25.87 0.65
CA SER A 137 18.90 26.37 -0.71
C SER A 137 17.57 26.44 -1.47
N SER A 138 17.38 27.51 -2.24
CA SER A 138 16.26 27.65 -3.18
C SER A 138 16.28 26.64 -4.33
N TYR A 139 17.44 26.00 -4.58
CA TYR A 139 17.62 24.97 -5.60
C TYR A 139 17.37 23.55 -5.08
N ARG A 140 17.02 23.41 -3.79
CA ARG A 140 16.53 22.17 -3.20
C ARG A 140 15.07 21.97 -3.60
N GLY A 141 14.86 21.30 -4.73
CA GLY A 141 13.53 20.87 -5.18
C GLY A 141 13.27 19.40 -4.88
N TYR A 142 12.03 19.06 -4.55
CA TYR A 142 11.56 17.67 -4.45
C TYR A 142 10.78 17.21 -5.68
N SER A 143 10.35 18.16 -6.51
CA SER A 143 9.90 17.93 -7.88
C SER A 143 11.00 17.34 -8.78
N ARG A 144 10.60 16.48 -9.74
CA ARG A 144 11.44 16.12 -10.89
C ARG A 144 11.44 17.29 -11.86
N ASP A 145 12.28 18.30 -11.61
CA ASP A 145 12.41 19.37 -12.58
C ASP A 145 13.14 18.85 -13.81
N TYR A 146 12.43 18.77 -14.93
CA TYR A 146 12.99 18.44 -16.24
C TYR A 146 13.82 19.58 -16.83
N ASN A 147 13.91 20.71 -16.11
CA ASN A 147 14.75 21.84 -16.47
C ASN A 147 16.14 21.72 -15.85
N PHE A 148 17.01 20.93 -16.49
CA PHE A 148 18.40 20.71 -16.09
C PHE A 148 19.29 21.97 -16.09
N ALA A 149 18.80 23.08 -16.64
CA ALA A 149 19.52 24.35 -16.76
C ALA A 149 19.18 25.34 -15.63
N GLN A 150 18.22 25.03 -14.76
CA GLN A 150 17.81 25.93 -13.67
C GLN A 150 18.71 25.73 -12.43
N TRP A 151 19.95 26.23 -12.51
CA TRP A 151 20.91 26.23 -11.40
C TRP A 151 21.79 27.49 -11.45
N SER A 152 22.22 27.97 -10.28
CA SER A 152 23.18 29.08 -10.18
C SER A 152 24.61 28.55 -10.00
N PRO A 153 25.60 29.04 -10.76
CA PRO A 153 27.00 28.68 -10.55
C PRO A 153 27.58 29.26 -9.25
N TYR A 154 26.87 30.19 -8.62
CA TYR A 154 27.27 30.85 -7.37
C TYR A 154 26.67 30.19 -6.12
N GLU A 155 25.77 29.22 -6.30
CA GLU A 155 25.14 28.52 -5.18
C GLU A 155 26.11 27.52 -4.54
N THR A 156 26.18 27.51 -3.21
CA THR A 156 26.98 26.53 -2.47
C THR A 156 26.40 25.12 -2.59
N LEU A 157 27.27 24.13 -2.83
CA LEU A 157 26.90 22.71 -2.93
C LEU A 157 27.40 21.94 -1.71
N GLU A 158 26.54 21.12 -1.12
CA GLU A 158 26.90 20.23 0.00
C GLU A 158 27.76 19.07 -0.51
N VAL A 159 27.36 18.49 -1.66
CA VAL A 159 28.06 17.41 -2.34
C VAL A 159 27.95 17.66 -3.84
N ALA A 160 29.06 17.58 -4.55
CA ALA A 160 29.09 17.64 -6.01
C ALA A 160 29.89 16.45 -6.54
N GLY A 161 29.32 15.76 -7.53
CA GLY A 161 30.10 14.89 -8.40
C GLY A 161 30.77 15.69 -9.51
N GLU A 162 31.64 15.01 -10.25
CA GLU A 162 32.33 15.57 -11.42
C GLU A 162 31.41 15.68 -12.64
N TRP A 163 31.77 16.60 -13.54
CA TRP A 163 31.15 16.70 -14.85
C TRP A 163 31.53 15.50 -15.71
N ALA A 164 30.54 14.89 -16.35
CA ALA A 164 30.71 13.72 -17.19
C ALA A 164 29.83 13.79 -18.44
N PRO A 165 30.23 13.16 -19.56
CA PRO A 165 29.44 13.17 -20.79
C PRO A 165 28.12 12.38 -20.66
N THR A 166 28.01 11.46 -19.69
CA THR A 166 26.79 10.70 -19.45
C THR A 166 26.24 10.86 -18.03
N MET A 167 24.91 10.82 -17.88
CA MET A 167 24.26 10.83 -16.56
C MET A 167 24.67 9.64 -15.68
N LYS A 168 25.00 8.49 -16.30
CA LYS A 168 25.42 7.27 -15.59
C LYS A 168 26.76 7.49 -14.89
N GLU A 169 27.74 8.06 -15.60
CA GLU A 169 29.05 8.40 -15.07
C GLU A 169 28.96 9.51 -14.03
N ALA A 170 28.17 10.56 -14.29
CA ALA A 170 27.89 11.62 -13.33
C ALA A 170 27.33 11.07 -12.00
N LYS A 171 26.39 10.12 -12.07
CA LYS A 171 25.82 9.45 -10.90
C LYS A 171 26.84 8.58 -10.17
N ALA A 172 27.75 7.93 -10.89
CA ALA A 172 28.82 7.13 -10.28
C ALA A 172 29.80 8.02 -9.50
N SER A 173 30.27 9.11 -10.12
CA SER A 173 31.13 10.10 -9.47
C SER A 173 30.45 10.71 -8.24
N TYR A 174 29.17 11.11 -8.33
CA TYR A 174 28.42 11.62 -7.19
C TYR A 174 28.30 10.62 -6.03
N LYS A 175 28.15 9.32 -6.31
CA LYS A 175 28.09 8.30 -5.24
C LYS A 175 29.41 8.22 -4.47
N GLN A 176 30.55 8.36 -5.16
CA GLN A 176 31.87 8.41 -4.53
C GLN A 176 31.99 9.65 -3.64
N ALA A 177 31.70 10.83 -4.19
CA ALA A 177 31.71 12.09 -3.43
C ALA A 177 30.78 12.05 -2.21
N LEU A 178 29.60 11.45 -2.34
CA LEU A 178 28.66 11.28 -1.23
C LEU A 178 29.17 10.32 -0.16
N ALA A 179 29.88 9.25 -0.54
CA ALA A 179 30.48 8.32 0.41
C ALA A 179 31.57 9.01 1.23
N GLU A 180 32.44 9.78 0.58
CA GLU A 180 33.49 10.58 1.23
C GLU A 180 32.91 11.63 2.17
N TYR A 181 31.88 12.36 1.72
CA TYR A 181 31.16 13.33 2.55
C TYR A 181 30.59 12.68 3.84
N ARG A 182 29.99 11.49 3.70
CA ARG A 182 29.44 10.74 4.84
C ARG A 182 30.52 10.15 5.75
N ALA A 183 31.70 9.82 5.22
CA ALA A 183 32.83 9.36 6.03
C ALA A 183 33.35 10.53 6.89
N ARG A 184 33.64 11.66 6.26
CA ARG A 184 34.07 12.90 6.93
C ARG A 184 33.09 13.37 8.00
N GLY A 185 31.79 13.31 7.71
CA GLY A 185 30.75 13.66 8.66
C GLY A 185 30.65 12.72 9.86
N ARG A 186 31.11 11.46 9.74
CA ARG A 186 31.21 10.53 10.87
C ARG A 186 32.45 10.81 11.70
N GLU A 187 33.60 10.98 11.07
CA GLU A 187 34.86 11.35 11.73
C GLU A 187 34.70 12.63 12.57
N ASN A 188 34.07 13.67 12.02
CA ASN A 188 33.81 14.92 12.73
C ASN A 188 32.85 14.78 13.92
N ARG A 189 31.96 13.77 13.93
CA ARG A 189 31.06 13.51 15.05
C ARG A 189 31.71 12.67 16.15
N GLU A 190 32.70 11.87 15.79
CA GLU A 190 33.46 11.04 16.73
C GLU A 190 34.58 11.86 17.40
N ALA A 191 35.06 12.92 16.75
CA ALA A 191 36.06 13.84 17.28
C ALA A 191 35.49 14.99 18.16
N ALA A 192 34.17 15.12 18.25
CA ALA A 192 33.46 16.16 19.00
C ALA A 192 32.77 15.57 20.24
#